data_AF-A0A0Q9QVV7-F1
#
_entry.id   AF-A0A0Q9QVV7-F1
#
_cell.length_a   1.000
_cell.length_b   1.000
_cell.length_c   1.000
_cell.angle_alpha   90.00
_cell.angle_beta   90.00
_cell.angle_gamma   90.00
#
_symmetry.space_group_name_H-M   'P 1'
#
loop_
_entity.id
_entity.type
_entity.pdbx_description
1 polymer ?
#
loop_
_entity_poly.entity_id
_entity_poly.type
_entity_poly.pdbx_seq_one_letter_code
_entity_poly.pdbx_strand_id
1 'polypeptide(L)'
;MSTQNRSRTTASIANAVLVGILLLGAAVIAFTGHWVEAGLLGVLALVVLAAAAYARHLQPEDVARVNAMKYQDERDRHLGQVGFAAVGVAALALSAVEFLAVTLFVDGLQWSRTAQLIAAGQLVLLCLVWAVANSTAARRQ
;
A
#
# COMPACT_ATOMS: atom_id res chain seq x y z
N MET A 1 14.74 -26.00 5.84
CA MET A 1 15.43 -24.71 5.59
C MET A 1 14.67 -23.91 4.52
N SER A 2 13.39 -23.56 4.74
CA SER A 2 12.52 -23.01 3.67
C SER A 2 11.40 -22.04 4.12
N THR A 3 11.30 -21.68 5.39
CA THR A 3 10.19 -20.83 5.90
C THR A 3 10.52 -19.33 5.92
N GLN A 4 11.79 -18.94 5.96
CA GLN A 4 12.21 -17.54 6.04
C GLN A 4 12.05 -16.76 4.72
N ASN A 5 11.95 -17.46 3.58
CA ASN A 5 11.83 -16.82 2.27
C ASN A 5 10.40 -16.31 1.97
N ARG A 6 9.37 -16.81 2.68
CA ARG A 6 7.96 -16.47 2.39
C ARG A 6 7.53 -15.10 2.89
N SER A 7 8.06 -14.63 4.03
CA SER A 7 7.65 -13.34 4.61
C SER A 7 8.09 -12.15 3.75
N ARG A 8 9.33 -12.21 3.25
CA ARG A 8 9.90 -11.21 2.33
C ARG A 8 9.15 -11.15 1.01
N THR A 9 8.71 -12.30 0.48
CA THR A 9 7.95 -12.35 -0.78
C THR A 9 6.55 -11.75 -0.65
N THR A 10 5.83 -11.99 0.46
CA THR A 10 4.44 -11.51 0.59
C THR A 10 4.36 -9.99 0.69
N ALA A 11 5.23 -9.34 1.47
CA ALA A 11 5.31 -7.88 1.53
C ALA A 11 5.75 -7.29 0.17
N SER A 12 6.63 -7.98 -0.55
CA SER A 12 7.04 -7.56 -1.90
C SER A 12 5.89 -7.68 -2.92
N ILE A 13 5.05 -8.71 -2.83
CA ILE A 13 3.90 -8.90 -3.72
C ILE A 13 2.82 -7.87 -3.43
N ALA A 14 2.48 -7.63 -2.15
CA ALA A 14 1.49 -6.64 -1.76
C ALA A 14 1.85 -5.23 -2.25
N ASN A 15 3.11 -4.83 -2.10
CA ASN A 15 3.58 -3.53 -2.61
C ASN A 15 3.56 -3.48 -4.15
N ALA A 16 3.91 -4.57 -4.84
CA ALA A 16 3.83 -4.62 -6.30
C ALA A 16 2.38 -4.51 -6.82
N VAL A 17 1.43 -5.20 -6.16
CA VAL A 17 0.01 -5.11 -6.47
C VAL A 17 -0.50 -3.69 -6.27
N LEU A 18 -0.17 -3.05 -5.15
CA LEU A 18 -0.58 -1.68 -4.86
C LEU A 18 -0.03 -0.67 -5.87
N VAL A 19 1.27 -0.74 -6.18
CA VAL A 19 1.88 0.10 -7.21
C VAL A 19 1.21 -0.14 -8.55
N GLY A 20 0.93 -1.40 -8.91
CA GLY A 20 0.21 -1.76 -10.14
C GLY A 20 -1.18 -1.12 -10.22
N ILE A 21 -1.98 -1.19 -9.14
CA ILE A 21 -3.32 -0.59 -9.07
C ILE A 21 -3.24 0.93 -9.23
N LEU A 22 -2.32 1.58 -8.52
CA LEU A 22 -2.16 3.04 -8.58
C LEU A 22 -1.71 3.51 -9.98
N LEU A 23 -0.75 2.82 -10.59
CA LEU A 23 -0.28 3.15 -11.94
C LEU A 23 -1.34 2.88 -13.01
N LEU A 24 -2.09 1.78 -12.90
CA LEU A 24 -3.18 1.48 -13.81
C LEU A 24 -4.30 2.50 -13.68
N GLY A 25 -4.66 2.88 -12.46
CA GLY A 25 -5.61 3.96 -12.20
C GLY A 25 -5.13 5.30 -12.78
N ALA A 26 -3.85 5.64 -12.60
CA ALA A 26 -3.25 6.84 -13.16
C ALA A 26 -3.34 6.86 -14.69
N ALA A 27 -3.06 5.73 -15.34
CA ALA A 27 -3.18 5.60 -16.79
C ALA A 27 -4.62 5.83 -17.25
N VAL A 28 -5.61 5.17 -16.62
CA VAL A 28 -7.03 5.33 -16.96
C VAL A 28 -7.48 6.79 -16.83
N ILE A 29 -7.12 7.45 -15.74
CA ILE A 29 -7.47 8.86 -15.49
C ILE A 29 -6.74 9.82 -16.45
N ALA A 30 -5.49 9.51 -16.82
CA ALA A 30 -4.76 10.30 -17.82
C ALA A 30 -5.42 10.19 -19.21
N PHE A 31 -5.89 9.00 -19.60
CA PHE A 31 -6.60 8.79 -20.87
C PHE A 31 -7.91 9.58 -20.95
N THR A 32 -8.55 9.89 -19.82
CA THR A 32 -9.76 10.70 -19.78
C THR A 32 -9.49 12.20 -19.65
N GLY A 33 -8.22 12.62 -19.67
CA GLY A 33 -7.82 14.04 -19.68
C GLY A 33 -7.65 14.67 -18.30
N HIS A 34 -7.81 13.89 -17.22
CA HIS A 34 -7.71 14.33 -15.83
C HIS A 34 -6.26 14.26 -15.33
N TRP A 35 -5.38 15.08 -15.92
CA TRP A 35 -3.92 15.00 -15.68
C TRP A 35 -3.50 15.27 -14.24
N VAL A 36 -4.26 16.09 -13.49
CA VAL A 36 -3.94 16.41 -12.09
C VAL A 36 -4.16 15.18 -11.20
N GLU A 37 -5.30 14.52 -11.36
CA GLU A 37 -5.69 13.31 -10.64
C GLU A 37 -4.79 12.12 -11.01
N ALA A 38 -4.43 12.01 -12.30
CA ALA A 38 -3.45 11.03 -12.75
C ALA A 38 -2.07 11.26 -12.10
N GLY A 39 -1.63 12.52 -12.03
CA GLY A 39 -0.41 12.91 -11.32
C GLY A 39 -0.43 12.53 -9.84
N LEU A 40 -1.56 12.74 -9.16
CA LEU A 40 -1.75 12.36 -7.76
C LEU A 40 -1.56 10.85 -7.54
N LEU A 41 -2.19 10.01 -8.38
CA LEU A 41 -2.01 8.55 -8.32
C LEU A 41 -0.56 8.14 -8.61
N GLY A 42 0.10 8.82 -9.56
CA GLY A 42 1.52 8.60 -9.85
C GLY A 42 2.42 8.91 -8.65
N VAL A 43 2.20 10.04 -7.97
CA VAL A 43 2.94 10.40 -6.75
C VAL A 43 2.70 9.36 -5.64
N LEU A 44 1.45 8.92 -5.44
CA LEU A 44 1.14 7.88 -4.45
C LEU A 44 1.85 6.55 -4.78
N ALA A 45 1.91 6.16 -6.05
CA ALA A 45 2.64 4.97 -6.47
C ALA A 45 4.13 5.07 -6.12
N LEU A 46 4.75 6.24 -6.32
CA LEU A 46 6.13 6.49 -5.95
C LEU A 46 6.34 6.44 -4.43
N VAL A 47 5.41 6.98 -3.64
CA VAL A 47 5.49 6.92 -2.17
C VAL A 47 5.44 5.48 -1.67
N VAL A 48 4.53 4.66 -2.19
CA VAL A 48 4.45 3.23 -1.84
C VAL A 48 5.73 2.50 -2.25
N LEU A 49 6.24 2.78 -3.46
CA LEU A 49 7.48 2.18 -3.95
C LEU A 49 8.69 2.59 -3.10
N ALA A 50 8.79 3.87 -2.73
CA ALA A 50 9.87 4.40 -1.89
C ALA A 50 9.82 3.78 -0.48
N ALA A 51 8.62 3.64 0.11
CA ALA A 51 8.44 2.95 1.39
C ALA A 51 8.89 1.48 1.31
N ALA A 52 8.56 0.80 0.21
CA ALA A 52 9.00 -0.58 -0.04
C ALA A 52 10.53 -0.69 -0.25
N ALA A 53 11.14 0.26 -0.95
CA ALA A 53 12.59 0.30 -1.15
C ALA A 53 13.34 0.59 0.16
N TYR A 54 12.87 1.56 0.94
CA TYR A 54 13.44 1.91 2.25
C TYR A 54 13.40 0.71 3.21
N ALA A 55 12.29 -0.04 3.21
CA ALA A 55 12.14 -1.26 3.98
C ALA A 55 13.15 -2.38 3.63
N ARG A 56 13.69 -2.39 2.40
CA ARG A 56 14.67 -3.41 1.96
C ARG A 56 16.10 -3.12 2.39
N HIS A 57 16.43 -1.87 2.74
CA HIS A 57 17.82 -1.42 2.96
C HIS A 57 18.31 -1.52 4.42
N LEU A 58 17.42 -1.76 5.40
CA LEU A 58 17.86 -1.93 6.79
C LEU A 58 18.45 -3.33 6.98
N GLN A 59 19.77 -3.40 7.22
CA GLN A 59 20.53 -4.63 7.35
C GLN A 59 20.22 -5.39 8.66
N PRO A 60 20.26 -6.73 8.66
CA PRO A 60 19.74 -7.57 9.76
C PRO A 60 20.74 -7.82 10.90
N GLU A 61 21.88 -7.15 10.91
CA GLU A 61 23.08 -7.64 11.60
C GLU A 61 23.05 -7.49 13.13
N ASP A 62 22.22 -6.58 13.66
CA ASP A 62 22.16 -6.31 15.12
C ASP A 62 20.98 -6.95 15.86
N VAL A 63 19.96 -7.48 15.16
CA VAL A 63 18.73 -8.00 15.81
C VAL A 63 18.86 -9.48 16.21
N ALA A 64 19.75 -10.23 15.55
CA ALA A 64 19.91 -11.67 15.75
C ALA A 64 20.46 -12.06 17.14
N ARG A 65 21.09 -11.14 17.87
CA ARG A 65 21.69 -11.41 19.19
C ARG A 65 20.71 -11.28 20.37
N VAL A 66 19.56 -10.62 20.18
CA VAL A 66 18.56 -10.39 21.24
C VAL A 66 17.41 -11.39 21.20
N ASN A 67 17.12 -12.00 20.03
CA ASN A 67 15.89 -12.76 19.82
C ASN A 67 15.98 -14.28 20.12
N ALA A 68 17.07 -14.76 20.73
CA ALA A 68 17.29 -16.18 21.02
C ALA A 68 16.40 -16.77 22.14
N MET A 69 15.45 -16.00 22.70
CA MET A 69 14.69 -16.42 23.90
C MET A 69 13.16 -16.45 23.78
N LYS A 70 12.53 -16.25 22.60
CA LYS A 70 11.05 -16.17 22.52
C LYS A 70 10.41 -16.78 21.25
N TYR A 71 10.69 -18.05 20.96
CA TYR A 71 10.32 -18.68 19.68
C TYR A 71 8.92 -19.35 19.60
N GLN A 72 8.03 -19.14 20.58
CA GLN A 72 6.71 -19.81 20.58
C GLN A 72 5.54 -18.88 20.17
N ASP A 73 5.75 -17.56 20.14
CA ASP A 73 4.72 -16.53 19.84
C ASP A 73 4.84 -15.96 18.40
N GLU A 74 5.87 -16.37 17.66
CA GLU A 74 6.22 -15.78 16.36
C GLU A 74 5.36 -16.30 15.19
N ARG A 75 4.84 -17.52 15.30
CA ARG A 75 4.04 -18.15 14.22
C ARG A 75 2.66 -17.51 14.09
N ASP A 76 2.00 -17.22 15.21
CA ASP A 76 0.67 -16.59 15.22
C ASP A 76 0.78 -15.11 14.82
N ARG A 77 1.87 -14.46 15.24
CA ARG A 77 2.19 -13.09 14.83
C ARG A 77 2.40 -12.94 13.32
N HIS A 78 3.05 -13.92 12.68
CA HIS A 78 3.23 -13.90 11.22
C HIS A 78 1.89 -14.08 10.48
N LEU A 79 1.02 -14.98 10.95
CA LEU A 79 -0.31 -15.17 10.35
C LEU A 79 -1.16 -13.90 10.47
N GLY A 80 -1.11 -13.21 11.62
CA GLY A 80 -1.76 -11.92 11.81
C GLY A 80 -1.22 -10.84 10.86
N GLN A 81 0.11 -10.72 10.72
CA GLN A 81 0.73 -9.74 9.81
C GLN A 81 0.31 -9.94 8.35
N VAL A 82 0.26 -11.19 7.86
CA VAL A 82 -0.19 -11.48 6.48
C VAL A 82 -1.67 -11.14 6.31
N GLY A 83 -2.52 -11.46 7.29
CA GLY A 83 -3.94 -11.12 7.27
C GLY A 83 -4.19 -9.61 7.22
N PHE A 84 -3.55 -8.84 8.11
CA PHE A 84 -3.70 -7.38 8.12
C PHE A 84 -3.14 -6.73 6.85
N ALA A 85 -2.05 -7.26 6.29
CA ALA A 85 -1.52 -6.80 5.01
C ALA A 85 -2.53 -7.02 3.87
N ALA A 86 -3.17 -8.20 3.80
CA ALA A 86 -4.17 -8.48 2.79
C ALA A 86 -5.38 -7.53 2.89
N VAL A 87 -5.87 -7.28 4.12
CA VAL A 87 -6.99 -6.35 4.36
C VAL A 87 -6.62 -4.92 3.96
N GLY A 88 -5.42 -4.45 4.29
CA GLY A 88 -4.98 -3.10 3.90
C GLY A 88 -4.84 -2.94 2.39
N VAL A 89 -4.35 -3.96 1.67
CA VAL A 89 -4.30 -3.95 0.20
C VAL A 89 -5.72 -3.91 -0.38
N ALA A 90 -6.65 -4.71 0.15
CA ALA A 90 -8.04 -4.71 -0.28
C ALA A 90 -8.73 -3.35 -0.05
N ALA A 91 -8.51 -2.73 1.11
CA ALA A 91 -9.03 -1.40 1.42
C ALA A 91 -8.47 -0.32 0.47
N LEU A 92 -7.17 -0.37 0.18
CA LEU A 92 -6.55 0.53 -0.79
C LEU A 92 -7.08 0.33 -2.21
N ALA A 93 -7.26 -0.92 -2.63
CA ALA A 93 -7.83 -1.25 -3.93
C ALA A 93 -9.26 -0.70 -4.07
N LEU A 94 -10.11 -0.93 -3.05
CA LEU A 94 -11.47 -0.40 -3.01
C LEU A 94 -11.49 1.13 -3.04
N SER A 95 -10.62 1.79 -2.25
CA SER A 95 -10.54 3.25 -2.24
C SER A 95 -10.02 3.82 -3.57
N ALA A 96 -9.14 3.11 -4.28
CA ALA A 96 -8.69 3.51 -5.61
C ALA A 96 -9.82 3.39 -6.64
N VAL A 97 -10.61 2.31 -6.58
CA VAL A 97 -11.80 2.14 -7.42
C VAL A 97 -12.85 3.22 -7.15
N GLU A 98 -13.10 3.53 -5.88
CA GLU A 98 -13.99 4.62 -5.48
C GLU A 98 -13.52 5.96 -6.05
N PHE A 99 -12.23 6.28 -5.89
CA PHE A 99 -11.66 7.52 -6.45
C PHE A 99 -11.77 7.58 -7.98
N LEU A 100 -11.53 6.46 -8.68
CA LEU A 100 -11.73 6.37 -10.12
C LEU A 100 -13.19 6.62 -10.49
N ALA A 101 -14.14 5.96 -9.81
CA ALA A 101 -15.56 6.15 -10.07
C ALA A 101 -15.94 7.62 -9.88
N VAL A 102 -15.57 8.24 -8.76
CA VAL A 102 -15.89 9.64 -8.47
C VAL A 102 -15.29 10.59 -9.50
N THR A 103 -14.06 10.33 -9.95
CA THR A 103 -13.39 11.17 -10.95
C THR A 103 -14.01 11.02 -12.33
N LEU A 104 -14.30 9.79 -12.77
CA LEU A 104 -14.79 9.51 -14.12
C LEU A 104 -16.27 9.85 -14.32
N PHE A 105 -17.07 9.78 -13.26
CA PHE A 105 -18.51 10.01 -13.33
C PHE A 105 -18.95 11.35 -12.73
N VAL A 106 -18.01 12.25 -12.41
CA VAL A 106 -18.33 13.52 -11.73
C VAL A 106 -19.36 14.36 -12.50
N ASP A 107 -19.22 14.43 -13.82
CA ASP A 107 -20.11 15.20 -14.70
C ASP A 107 -21.42 14.47 -15.01
N GLY A 108 -21.41 13.13 -15.03
CA GLY A 108 -22.56 12.30 -15.36
C GLY A 108 -23.54 12.09 -14.21
N LEU A 109 -23.05 12.07 -12.96
CA LEU A 109 -23.85 11.84 -11.75
C LEU A 109 -24.17 13.13 -10.95
N GLN A 110 -23.78 14.31 -11.45
CA GLN A 110 -23.84 15.58 -10.69
C GLN A 110 -23.17 15.50 -9.32
N TRP A 111 -22.08 14.75 -9.21
CA TRP A 111 -21.34 14.70 -7.96
C TRP A 111 -20.66 16.03 -7.67
N SER A 112 -20.73 16.47 -6.42
CA SER A 112 -20.07 17.70 -6.01
C SER A 112 -18.57 17.53 -6.05
N ARG A 113 -17.84 18.60 -6.37
CA ARG A 113 -16.36 18.63 -6.30
C ARG A 113 -15.83 18.24 -4.91
N THR A 114 -16.63 18.43 -3.86
CA THR A 114 -16.31 17.98 -2.50
C THR A 114 -16.27 16.47 -2.37
N ALA A 115 -17.12 15.71 -3.08
CA ALA A 115 -17.07 14.24 -3.06
C ALA A 115 -15.73 13.73 -3.64
N GLN A 116 -15.24 14.36 -4.71
CA GLN A 116 -13.94 14.04 -5.31
C GLN A 116 -12.78 14.31 -4.35
N LEU A 117 -12.82 15.44 -3.63
CA LEU A 117 -11.81 15.77 -2.62
C LEU A 117 -11.82 14.80 -1.44
N ILE A 118 -13.01 14.35 -1.00
CA ILE A 118 -13.14 13.37 0.08
C ILE A 118 -12.55 12.02 -0.36
N ALA A 119 -12.90 11.53 -1.55
CA ALA A 119 -12.36 10.28 -2.08
C ALA A 119 -10.84 10.34 -2.26
N ALA A 120 -10.31 11.47 -2.78
CA ALA A 120 -8.88 11.70 -2.88
C ALA A 120 -8.20 11.70 -1.50
N GLY A 121 -8.77 12.43 -0.54
CA GLY A 121 -8.24 12.51 0.82
C GLY A 121 -8.22 11.16 1.52
N GLN A 122 -9.28 10.36 1.37
CA GLN A 122 -9.36 8.99 1.89
C GLN A 122 -8.26 8.10 1.30
N LEU A 123 -8.08 8.13 -0.03
CA LEU A 123 -7.06 7.34 -0.71
C LEU A 123 -5.64 7.72 -0.24
N VAL A 124 -5.34 9.02 -0.18
CA VAL A 124 -4.05 9.53 0.31
C VAL A 124 -3.81 9.07 1.74
N LEU A 125 -4.80 9.22 2.62
CA LEU A 125 -4.69 8.82 4.02
C LEU A 125 -4.41 7.32 4.16
N LEU A 126 -5.14 6.47 3.42
CA LEU A 126 -4.92 5.02 3.42
C LEU A 126 -3.52 4.67 2.91
N CYS A 127 -3.03 5.35 1.86
CA CYS A 127 -1.67 5.15 1.36
C CYS A 127 -0.62 5.50 2.41
N LEU A 128 -0.80 6.61 3.14
CA LEU A 128 0.10 7.01 4.23
C LEU A 128 0.07 6.00 5.38
N VAL A 129 -1.12 5.59 5.83
CA VAL A 129 -1.27 4.58 6.89
C VAL A 129 -0.59 3.27 6.48
N TRP A 130 -0.78 2.83 5.24
CA TRP A 130 -0.11 1.65 4.69
C TRP A 130 1.41 1.81 4.66
N ALA A 131 1.93 2.93 4.17
CA ALA A 131 3.37 3.18 4.12
C ALA A 131 4.00 3.13 5.53
N VAL A 132 3.34 3.71 6.53
CA VAL A 132 3.78 3.66 7.93
C VAL A 132 3.68 2.24 8.49
N ALA A 133 2.56 1.55 8.31
CA ALA A 133 2.39 0.17 8.77
C ALA A 133 3.41 -0.79 8.14
N ASN A 134 3.62 -0.68 6.83
CA ASN A 134 4.58 -1.51 6.10
C ASN A 134 6.03 -1.19 6.52
N SER A 135 6.38 0.08 6.71
CA SER A 135 7.72 0.45 7.17
C SER A 135 8.01 -0.01 8.61
N THR A 136 7.03 0.07 9.51
CA THR A 136 7.18 -0.39 10.90
C THR A 136 7.21 -1.91 11.00
N ALA A 137 6.43 -2.63 10.19
CA ALA A 137 6.51 -4.07 10.08
C ALA A 137 7.89 -4.52 9.57
N ALA A 138 8.42 -3.85 8.54
CA ALA A 138 9.75 -4.14 8.00
C ALA A 138 10.89 -3.84 8.99
N ARG A 139 10.77 -2.79 9.83
CA ARG A 139 11.76 -2.47 10.88
C ARG A 139 11.82 -3.49 12.01
N ARG A 140 10.78 -4.31 12.19
CA ARG A 140 10.67 -5.28 13.29
C ARG A 140 10.99 -6.72 12.87
N GLN A 141 11.25 -6.96 11.58
CA GLN A 141 11.68 -8.23 11.01
C GLN A 141 13.20 -8.28 10.87
#